data_AF-A0A402AJ29-F1
#
_entry.id   AF-A0A402AJ29-F1
#
_cell.length_a   1.000
_cell.length_b   1.000
_cell.length_c   1.000
_cell.angle_alpha   90.00
_cell.angle_beta   90.00
_cell.angle_gamma   90.00
#
_symmetry.space_group_name_H-M   'P 1'
#
loop_
_entity.id
_entity.type
_entity.pdbx_description
1 polymer ?
#
loop_
_entity_poly.entity_id
_entity_poly.type
_entity_poly.pdbx_seq_one_letter_code
_entity_poly.pdbx_strand_id
1 'polypeptide(L)'
;MLHSLSYQATQPIVDADAVTIFTLPRCNHLNSREQVRSFELLRLAFFALKLRKFEQRYAAGGELMTDQEFAFRRSLLLHVIFQQLVSLTRLGAREQALQLIETCRK
;
A
#
# COMPACT_ATOMS: atom_id res chain seq x y z
N MET A 1 -26.74 -42.91 17.44
CA MET A 1 -26.19 -42.07 18.51
C MET A 1 -25.00 -41.31 17.95
N LEU A 2 -25.17 -40.03 17.61
CA LEU A 2 -24.08 -39.13 17.26
C LEU A 2 -24.26 -37.89 18.13
N HIS A 3 -23.39 -37.76 19.14
CA HIS A 3 -23.42 -36.67 20.09
C HIS A 3 -23.05 -35.35 19.39
N SER A 4 -23.98 -34.39 19.47
CA SER A 4 -23.80 -33.00 19.09
C SER A 4 -22.79 -32.34 20.03
N LEU A 5 -21.67 -31.85 19.49
CA LEU A 5 -20.71 -31.02 20.23
C LEU A 5 -21.19 -29.57 20.18
N SER A 6 -21.89 -29.14 21.22
CA SER A 6 -22.18 -27.74 21.53
C SER A 6 -20.89 -27.04 21.96
N TYR A 7 -20.38 -26.12 21.14
CA TYR A 7 -19.36 -25.17 21.59
C TYR A 7 -20.06 -24.02 22.35
N GLN A 8 -20.04 -24.12 23.68
CA GLN A 8 -20.33 -23.00 24.58
C GLN A 8 -19.12 -22.06 24.56
N ALA A 9 -19.27 -20.87 23.98
CA ALA A 9 -18.26 -19.82 24.02
C ALA A 9 -18.31 -19.14 25.40
N THR A 10 -17.33 -19.44 26.24
CA THR A 10 -17.07 -18.74 27.50
C THR A 10 -16.71 -17.27 27.17
N GLN A 11 -17.54 -16.32 27.56
CA GLN A 11 -17.17 -14.90 27.53
C GLN A 11 -16.26 -14.59 28.73
N PRO A 12 -15.09 -13.96 28.53
CA PRO A 12 -14.45 -13.20 29.58
C PRO A 12 -14.87 -11.74 29.49
N ILE A 13 -15.52 -11.26 30.55
CA ILE A 13 -15.65 -9.84 30.88
C ILE A 13 -14.29 -9.40 31.43
N VAL A 14 -13.54 -8.58 30.70
CA VAL A 14 -12.41 -7.83 31.26
C VAL A 14 -12.30 -6.45 30.59
N ASP A 15 -12.56 -5.45 31.42
CA ASP A 15 -12.00 -4.09 31.54
C ASP A 15 -11.32 -3.36 30.36
N ALA A 16 -11.58 -2.05 30.35
CA ALA A 16 -11.06 -1.06 29.43
C ALA A 16 -9.52 -0.86 29.54
N ASP A 17 -8.93 -0.34 28.46
CA ASP A 17 -7.55 0.19 28.36
C ASP A 17 -6.36 -0.79 28.20
N ALA A 18 -6.53 -1.79 27.33
CA ALA A 18 -5.37 -2.36 26.63
C ALA A 18 -5.65 -2.46 25.12
N VAL A 19 -5.32 -1.40 24.37
CA VAL A 19 -5.27 -1.43 22.91
C VAL A 19 -4.17 -2.38 22.48
N THR A 20 -4.49 -3.66 22.42
CA THR A 20 -3.63 -4.70 21.86
C THR A 20 -3.72 -4.59 20.33
N ILE A 21 -2.65 -4.09 19.72
CA ILE A 21 -2.48 -3.93 18.26
C ILE A 21 -2.26 -5.30 17.58
N PHE A 22 -3.05 -6.31 17.93
CA PHE A 22 -2.97 -7.66 17.35
C PHE A 22 -4.22 -8.07 16.57
N THR A 23 -5.29 -7.27 16.62
CA THR A 23 -6.41 -7.43 15.68
C THR A 23 -6.15 -6.59 14.43
N LEU A 24 -5.29 -7.09 13.54
CA LEU A 24 -5.36 -6.67 12.15
C LEU A 24 -6.79 -6.97 11.66
N PRO A 25 -7.51 -5.99 11.05
CA PRO A 25 -8.89 -6.20 10.62
C PRO A 25 -8.97 -7.46 9.76
N ARG A 26 -9.78 -8.43 10.19
CA ARG A 26 -9.84 -9.78 9.60
C ARG A 26 -10.24 -9.77 8.12
N CYS A 27 -10.80 -8.66 7.64
CA CYS A 27 -11.21 -8.44 6.26
C CYS A 27 -11.16 -6.94 5.89
N ASN A 28 -10.03 -6.41 5.41
CA ASN A 28 -10.01 -5.12 4.66
C ASN A 28 -10.59 -5.32 3.26
N HIS A 29 -11.84 -5.77 3.17
CA HIS A 29 -12.49 -6.02 1.89
C HIS A 29 -12.88 -4.68 1.27
N LEU A 30 -12.14 -4.27 0.24
CA LEU A 30 -12.56 -3.21 -0.67
C LEU A 30 -13.73 -3.79 -1.48
N ASN A 31 -14.94 -3.57 -0.97
CA ASN A 31 -16.16 -4.23 -1.45
C ASN A 31 -16.62 -3.66 -2.80
N SER A 32 -16.28 -2.40 -3.10
CA SER A 32 -16.64 -1.76 -4.36
C SER A 32 -15.45 -1.58 -5.28
N ARG A 33 -15.72 -1.62 -6.59
CA ARG A 33 -14.73 -1.31 -7.64
C ARG A 33 -14.13 0.09 -7.48
N GLU A 34 -14.90 1.03 -6.93
CA GLU A 34 -14.47 2.39 -6.63
C GLU A 34 -13.51 2.46 -5.43
N GLN A 35 -13.75 1.67 -4.39
CA GLN A 35 -12.83 1.55 -3.25
C GLN A 35 -11.49 0.93 -3.69
N VAL A 36 -11.53 -0.12 -4.51
CA VAL A 36 -10.32 -0.71 -5.12
C VAL A 36 -9.57 0.34 -5.94
N ARG A 37 -10.26 1.07 -6.82
CA ARG A 37 -9.66 2.15 -7.61
C ARG A 37 -9.01 3.22 -6.72
N SER A 38 -9.71 3.69 -5.69
CA SER A 38 -9.24 4.74 -4.79
C SER A 38 -8.01 4.30 -4.01
N PHE A 39 -8.00 3.07 -3.52
CA PHE A 39 -6.85 2.48 -2.85
C PHE A 39 -5.65 2.32 -3.79
N GLU A 40 -5.88 1.87 -5.02
CA GLU A 40 -4.83 1.71 -6.03
C GLU A 40 -4.23 3.07 -6.43
N LEU A 41 -5.03 4.14 -6.46
CA LEU A 41 -4.55 5.52 -6.67
C LEU A 41 -3.72 6.02 -5.49
N LEU A 42 -4.16 5.76 -4.26
CA LEU A 42 -3.40 6.11 -3.05
C LEU A 42 -2.05 5.38 -3.02
N ARG A 43 -2.06 4.08 -3.34
CA ARG A 43 -0.85 3.26 -3.44
C ARG A 43 0.10 3.80 -4.51
N LEU A 44 -0.40 4.21 -5.67
CA LEU A 44 0.40 4.88 -6.70
C LEU A 44 1.05 6.17 -6.18
N ALA A 45 0.28 7.00 -5.47
CA ALA A 45 0.78 8.26 -4.92
C ALA A 45 1.91 8.04 -3.94
N PHE A 46 1.74 7.06 -3.05
CA PHE A 46 2.77 6.67 -2.10
C PHE A 46 4.07 6.28 -2.81
N PHE A 47 4.01 5.43 -3.84
CA PHE A 47 5.23 5.02 -4.56
C PHE A 47 5.86 6.16 -5.35
N ALA A 48 5.06 7.03 -5.97
CA ALA A 48 5.57 8.20 -6.70
C ALA A 48 6.29 9.18 -5.75
N LEU A 49 5.69 9.48 -4.58
CA LEU A 49 6.32 10.30 -3.55
C LEU A 49 7.57 9.63 -2.97
N LYS A 50 7.54 8.31 -2.77
CA LYS A 50 8.69 7.53 -2.30
C LYS A 50 9.85 7.62 -3.29
N LEU A 51 9.58 7.51 -4.60
CA LEU A 51 10.58 7.68 -5.65
C LEU A 51 11.19 9.08 -5.62
N ARG A 52 10.36 10.12 -5.58
CA ARG A 52 10.85 11.51 -5.49
C ARG A 52 11.74 11.72 -4.27
N LYS A 53 11.29 11.31 -3.08
CA LYS A 53 12.06 11.46 -1.84
C LYS A 53 13.38 10.67 -1.91
N PHE A 54 13.37 9.51 -2.55
CA PHE A 54 14.54 8.69 -2.76
C PHE A 54 15.56 9.37 -3.69
N GLU A 55 15.11 9.91 -4.83
CA GLU A 55 15.95 10.66 -5.77
C GLU A 55 16.52 11.94 -5.13
N GLN A 56 15.71 12.66 -4.33
CA GLN A 56 16.14 13.86 -3.60
C GLN A 56 17.22 13.56 -2.57
N ARG A 57 17.10 12.47 -1.81
CA ARG A 57 18.10 12.08 -0.80
C ARG A 57 19.43 11.72 -1.42
N TYR A 58 19.40 11.03 -2.56
CA TYR A 58 20.60 10.72 -3.32
C TYR A 58 21.26 11.98 -3.85
N ALA A 59 20.50 12.89 -4.46
CA ALA A 59 21.01 14.18 -4.94
C ALA A 59 21.59 15.07 -3.82
N ALA A 60 21.03 14.99 -2.61
CA ALA A 60 21.53 15.72 -1.44
C ALA A 60 22.78 15.07 -0.79
N GLY A 61 23.29 13.96 -1.33
CA GLY A 61 24.43 13.23 -0.75
C GLY A 61 24.12 12.56 0.60
N GLY A 62 22.84 12.36 0.92
CA GLY A 62 22.39 11.91 2.24
C GLY A 62 22.50 10.40 2.50
N GLU A 63 22.69 9.59 1.47
CA GLU A 63 22.92 8.14 1.59
C GLU A 63 24.27 7.78 0.96
N LEU A 64 25.15 7.15 1.75
CA LEU A 64 26.37 6.49 1.27
C LEU A 64 25.96 5.25 0.47
N MET A 65 25.62 5.46 -0.80
CA MET A 65 25.18 4.42 -1.71
C MET A 65 25.87 4.58 -3.06
N THR A 66 26.29 3.46 -3.65
CA THR A 66 26.90 3.47 -4.98
C THR A 66 25.85 3.81 -6.04
N ASP A 67 26.29 4.43 -7.13
CA ASP A 67 25.45 4.75 -8.29
C ASP A 67 24.69 3.52 -8.83
N GLN A 68 25.33 2.34 -8.77
CA GLN A 68 24.73 1.09 -9.21
C GLN A 68 23.57 0.66 -8.31
N GLU A 69 23.73 0.73 -6.99
CA GLU A 69 22.68 0.40 -6.04
C GLU A 69 21.53 1.44 -6.11
N PHE A 70 21.87 2.71 -6.36
CA PHE A 70 20.88 3.75 -6.67
C PHE A 70 20.06 3.42 -7.89
N ALA A 71 20.70 3.13 -9.02
CA ALA A 71 20.02 2.77 -10.25
C ALA A 71 19.12 1.53 -10.06
N PHE A 72 19.60 0.52 -9.35
CA PHE A 72 18.84 -0.69 -9.05
C PHE A 72 17.58 -0.38 -8.23
N ARG A 73 17.70 0.26 -7.06
CA ARG A 73 16.53 0.59 -6.23
C ARG A 73 15.55 1.53 -6.93
N ARG A 74 16.08 2.50 -7.69
CA ARG A 74 15.27 3.39 -8.52
C ARG A 74 14.45 2.60 -9.54
N SER A 75 15.08 1.64 -10.23
CA SER A 75 14.40 0.80 -11.21
C SER A 75 13.29 -0.05 -10.59
N LEU A 76 13.50 -0.57 -9.38
CA LEU A 76 12.46 -1.32 -8.66
C LEU A 76 11.24 -0.45 -8.36
N LEU A 77 11.45 0.78 -7.88
CA LEU A 77 10.36 1.72 -7.63
C LEU A 77 9.60 2.08 -8.92
N LEU A 78 10.33 2.35 -10.00
CA LEU A 78 9.72 2.60 -11.31
C LEU A 78 8.90 1.41 -11.81
N HIS A 79 9.39 0.19 -11.61
CA HIS A 79 8.68 -1.02 -12.00
C HIS A 79 7.36 -1.18 -11.23
N VAL A 80 7.38 -0.95 -9.90
CA VAL A 80 6.16 -1.00 -9.09
C VAL A 80 5.16 0.08 -9.52
N ILE A 81 5.62 1.30 -9.80
CA ILE A 81 4.78 2.39 -10.32
C ILE A 81 4.16 1.99 -11.67
N PHE A 82 4.94 1.38 -12.57
CA PHE A 82 4.44 0.91 -13.85
C PHE A 82 3.38 -0.18 -13.71
N GLN A 83 3.62 -1.19 -12.86
CA GLN A 83 2.64 -2.24 -12.59
C GLN A 83 1.33 -1.65 -12.01
N GLN A 84 1.45 -0.68 -11.12
CA GLN A 84 0.31 0.03 -10.54
C GLN A 84 -0.48 0.82 -11.61
N LEU A 85 0.21 1.47 -12.55
CA LEU A 85 -0.42 2.16 -13.68
C LEU A 85 -1.18 1.20 -14.60
N VAL A 86 -0.65 0.01 -14.86
CA VAL A 86 -1.34 -1.04 -15.62
C VAL A 86 -2.60 -1.51 -14.88
N SER A 87 -2.52 -1.72 -13.56
CA SER A 87 -3.67 -2.04 -12.70
C SER A 87 -4.76 -0.96 -12.79
N LEU A 88 -4.37 0.31 -12.61
CA LEU A 88 -5.29 1.46 -12.68
C LEU A 88 -5.91 1.66 -14.07
N THR A 89 -5.17 1.32 -15.14
CA THR A 89 -5.73 1.33 -16.50
C THR A 89 -6.87 0.32 -16.63
N ARG A 90 -6.72 -0.90 -16.08
CA ARG A 90 -7.78 -1.91 -16.06
C ARG A 90 -8.99 -1.48 -15.19
N LEU A 91 -8.76 -0.61 -14.21
CA LEU A 91 -9.80 -0.03 -13.36
C LEU A 91 -10.47 1.23 -13.93
N GLY A 92 -10.06 1.67 -15.14
CA GLY A 92 -10.59 2.86 -15.80
C GLY A 92 -10.10 4.19 -15.20
N ALA A 93 -8.94 4.19 -14.54
CA ALA A 93 -8.37 5.32 -13.81
C ALA A 93 -7.02 5.79 -14.37
N ARG A 94 -6.73 5.50 -15.65
CA ARG A 94 -5.46 5.83 -16.31
C ARG A 94 -5.10 7.31 -16.23
N GLU A 95 -6.04 8.20 -16.60
CA GLU A 95 -5.77 9.65 -16.63
C GLU A 95 -5.49 10.19 -15.23
N GLN A 96 -6.25 9.76 -14.22
CA GLN A 96 -6.01 10.10 -12.83
C GLN A 96 -4.63 9.62 -12.37
N ALA A 97 -4.23 8.41 -12.76
CA ALA A 97 -2.92 7.86 -12.44
C ALA A 97 -1.78 8.69 -13.07
N LEU A 98 -1.91 9.08 -14.34
CA LEU A 98 -0.90 9.90 -15.04
C LEU A 98 -0.78 11.30 -14.43
N GLN A 99 -1.91 11.96 -14.16
CA GLN A 99 -1.94 13.27 -13.48
C GLN A 99 -1.28 13.20 -12.11
N LEU A 100 -1.52 12.11 -11.37
CA LEU A 100 -0.98 11.91 -10.04
C LEU A 100 0.52 11.67 -10.08
N ILE A 101 1.03 10.87 -11.01
CA ILE A 101 2.48 10.68 -11.23
C ILE A 101 3.13 12.03 -11.54
N GLU A 102 2.55 12.81 -12.46
CA GLU A 102 3.08 14.12 -12.84
C GLU A 102 3.09 15.10 -11.66
N THR A 103 2.02 15.13 -10.87
CA THR A 103 1.93 15.96 -9.67
C THR A 103 2.98 15.59 -8.63
N CYS A 104 3.22 14.29 -8.42
CA CYS A 104 4.22 13.83 -7.46
C CYS A 104 5.66 14.06 -7.91
N ARG A 105 5.93 14.29 -9.21
CA ARG A 105 7.27 14.57 -9.74
C ARG A 105 7.72 16.02 -9.55
N LYS A 106 6.78 16.96 -9.45
CA LYS A 106 7.04 18.38 -9.15
C LYS A 106 7.46 18.55 -7.70
#